data_AF-A0A2N3EI12-F1
#
_entry.id   AF-A0A2N3EI12-F1
#
_cell.length_a   1.000
_cell.length_b   1.000
_cell.length_c   1.000
_cell.angle_alpha   90.00
_cell.angle_beta   90.00
_cell.angle_gamma   90.00
#
_symmetry.space_group_name_H-M   'P 1'
#
loop_
_entity.id
_entity.type
_entity.pdbx_description
1 polymer ?
#
loop_
_entity_poly.entity_id
_entity_poly.type
_entity_poly.pdbx_seq_one_letter_code
_entity_poly.pdbx_strand_id
1 'polypeptide(L)'
;MDTNETLLRAILATISRQTFPPSEIVKIVSPVSGGEKQLAAYNLCNGNTPQAEIAKKLNLDKGNLSRSLARWIEAGIVVRVGHDQHPLPQEYLKSKK
;
A
#
# COMPACT_ATOMS: atom_id res chain seq x y z
N MET A 1 -9.39 13.33 -17.83
CA MET A 1 -9.72 12.30 -16.81
C MET A 1 -11.22 12.32 -16.67
N ASP A 2 -11.88 11.16 -16.75
CA ASP A 2 -13.34 11.07 -16.67
C ASP A 2 -13.81 11.36 -15.23
N THR A 3 -14.90 12.12 -15.09
CA THR A 3 -15.42 12.54 -13.77
C THR A 3 -15.93 11.34 -12.98
N ASN A 4 -16.51 10.34 -13.64
CA ASN A 4 -17.02 9.12 -12.99
C ASN A 4 -15.87 8.24 -12.48
N GLU A 5 -14.78 8.15 -13.23
CA GLU A 5 -13.58 7.43 -12.78
C GLU A 5 -13.01 8.07 -11.50
N THR A 6 -12.98 9.40 -11.45
CA THR A 6 -12.50 10.14 -10.27
C THR A 6 -13.40 9.90 -9.06
N LEU A 7 -14.72 9.95 -9.24
CA LEU A 7 -15.70 9.68 -8.19
C LEU A 7 -15.64 8.23 -7.70
N LEU A 8 -15.51 7.25 -8.60
CA LEU A 8 -15.35 5.83 -8.25
C LEU A 8 -14.08 5.60 -7.42
N ARG A 9 -12.95 6.21 -7.81
CA ARG A 9 -11.70 6.14 -7.04
C ARG A 9 -11.85 6.77 -5.65
N ALA A 10 -12.54 7.90 -5.56
CA ALA A 10 -12.79 8.59 -4.30
C ALA A 10 -13.70 7.78 -3.36
N ILE A 11 -14.75 7.16 -3.89
CA ILE A 11 -15.65 6.27 -3.15
C ILE A 11 -14.89 5.04 -2.66
N LEU A 12 -14.14 4.38 -3.54
CA LEU A 12 -13.35 3.19 -3.18
C LEU A 12 -12.34 3.51 -2.08
N ALA A 13 -11.57 4.59 -2.23
CA ALA A 13 -10.60 5.02 -1.21
C ALA A 13 -11.27 5.39 0.13
N THR A 14 -12.49 5.91 0.10
CA THR A 14 -13.23 6.30 1.31
C THR A 14 -13.79 5.07 2.03
N ILE A 15 -14.37 4.12 1.29
CA ILE A 15 -14.87 2.87 1.86
C ILE A 15 -13.71 2.00 2.35
N SER A 16 -12.64 1.87 1.58
CA SER A 16 -11.45 1.11 1.98
C SER A 16 -10.92 1.58 3.33
N ARG A 17 -10.81 2.90 3.57
CA ARG A 17 -10.34 3.45 4.86
C ARG A 17 -11.19 3.03 6.07
N GLN A 18 -12.44 2.63 5.87
CA GLN A 18 -13.33 2.19 6.95
C GLN A 18 -13.29 0.68 7.21
N THR A 19 -12.65 -0.11 6.33
CA THR A 19 -12.77 -1.58 6.35
C THR A 19 -11.92 -2.24 7.44
N PHE A 20 -10.75 -1.68 7.78
CA PHE A 20 -9.83 -2.29 8.74
C PHE A 20 -9.26 -1.26 9.71
N PRO A 21 -9.23 -1.54 11.03
CA PRO A 21 -8.48 -0.70 11.96
C PRO A 21 -6.97 -0.84 11.69
N PRO A 22 -6.16 0.20 11.95
CA PRO A 22 -4.72 0.19 11.66
C PRO A 22 -3.95 -1.00 12.25
N SER A 23 -4.37 -1.51 13.42
CA SER A 23 -3.78 -2.67 14.06
C SER A 23 -3.90 -3.96 13.25
N GLU A 24 -5.00 -4.14 12.51
CA GLU A 24 -5.18 -5.29 11.62
C GLU A 24 -4.34 -5.15 10.34
N ILE A 25 -4.25 -3.93 9.80
CA ILE A 25 -3.38 -3.65 8.64
C ILE A 25 -1.92 -3.94 8.99
N VAL A 26 -1.44 -3.56 10.18
CA VAL A 26 -0.08 -3.88 10.64
C VAL A 26 0.18 -5.39 10.65
N LYS A 27 -0.80 -6.22 11.06
CA LYS A 27 -0.65 -7.69 11.05
C LYS A 27 -0.53 -8.24 9.63
N ILE A 28 -1.15 -7.61 8.64
CA ILE A 28 -1.06 -8.00 7.23
C ILE A 28 0.29 -7.54 6.64
N VAL A 29 0.71 -6.31 6.96
CA VAL A 29 1.92 -5.70 6.41
C VAL A 29 3.21 -6.26 7.02
N SER A 30 3.20 -6.47 8.33
CA SER A 30 4.34 -6.94 9.13
C SER A 30 3.88 -8.03 10.12
N PRO A 31 3.52 -9.23 9.63
CA PRO A 31 3.02 -10.32 10.48
C PRO A 31 4.04 -10.87 11.48
N VAL A 32 5.34 -10.66 11.21
CA VAL A 32 6.45 -11.12 12.05
C VAL A 32 7.27 -9.95 12.56
N SER A 33 7.97 -10.15 13.68
CA SER A 33 8.96 -9.19 14.20
C SER A 33 10.04 -8.90 13.16
N GLY A 34 10.40 -7.61 12.99
CA GLY A 34 11.41 -7.17 12.02
C GLY A 34 10.86 -6.68 10.66
N GLY A 35 9.55 -6.52 10.50
CA GLY A 35 8.92 -6.00 9.27
C GLY A 35 8.86 -4.46 9.15
N GLU A 36 9.77 -3.74 9.81
CA GLU A 36 9.83 -2.27 9.78
C GLU A 36 10.01 -1.73 8.35
N LYS A 37 10.80 -2.42 7.53
CA LYS A 37 10.98 -2.07 6.11
C LYS A 37 9.70 -2.27 5.31
N GLN A 38 8.90 -3.29 5.62
CA GLN A 38 7.61 -3.55 4.97
C GLN A 38 6.59 -2.47 5.37
N LEU A 39 6.56 -2.06 6.64
CA LEU A 39 5.76 -0.92 7.10
C LEU A 39 6.17 0.38 6.39
N ALA A 40 7.47 0.64 6.27
CA ALA A 40 7.97 1.80 5.54
C ALA A 40 7.60 1.73 4.04
N ALA A 41 7.71 0.55 3.42
CA ALA A 41 7.36 0.34 2.01
C ALA A 41 5.86 0.55 1.77
N TYR A 42 5.02 0.04 2.67
CA TYR A 42 3.59 0.24 2.65
C TYR A 42 3.24 1.73 2.72
N ASN A 43 3.88 2.48 3.62
CA ASN A 43 3.71 3.93 3.72
C ASN A 43 4.31 4.74 2.57
N LEU A 44 5.18 4.16 1.74
CA LEU A 44 5.69 4.81 0.53
C LEU A 44 4.82 4.53 -0.69
N CYS A 45 3.88 3.59 -0.60
CA CYS A 45 2.81 3.51 -1.57
C CYS A 45 1.99 4.80 -1.41
N ASN A 46 1.84 5.57 -2.47
CA ASN A 46 1.14 6.86 -2.45
C ASN A 46 0.40 7.15 -3.77
N GLY A 47 0.31 6.15 -4.65
CA GLY A 47 -0.28 6.25 -5.98
C GLY A 47 0.57 6.99 -7.02
N ASN A 48 1.75 7.50 -6.67
CA ASN A 48 2.62 8.26 -7.57
C ASN A 48 4.04 7.66 -7.67
N THR A 49 4.48 6.91 -6.67
CA THR A 49 5.83 6.34 -6.63
C THR A 49 5.84 4.93 -7.23
N PRO A 50 6.67 4.67 -8.26
CA PRO A 50 6.82 3.33 -8.83
C PRO A 50 7.34 2.32 -7.80
N GLN A 51 6.84 1.08 -7.86
CA GLN A 51 7.31 -0.02 -7.00
C GLN A 51 8.84 -0.19 -7.02
N ALA A 52 9.47 -0.01 -8.19
CA ALA A 52 10.92 -0.11 -8.34
C ALA A 52 11.67 0.96 -7.53
N GLU A 53 11.13 2.17 -7.44
CA GLU A 53 11.71 3.25 -6.65
C GLU A 53 11.53 3.02 -5.14
N ILE A 54 10.36 2.50 -4.74
CA ILE A 54 10.12 2.09 -3.34
C ILE A 54 11.14 1.03 -2.92
N ALA A 55 11.34 0.00 -3.75
CA ALA A 55 12.33 -1.05 -3.50
C ALA A 55 13.75 -0.47 -3.35
N LYS A 56 14.14 0.43 -4.25
CA LYS A 56 15.45 1.10 -4.22
C LYS A 56 15.62 1.94 -2.95
N LYS A 57 14.62 2.76 -2.59
CA LYS A 57 14.68 3.69 -1.46
C LYS A 57 14.83 2.99 -0.12
N LEU A 58 14.29 1.78 0.01
CA LEU A 58 14.36 0.99 1.25
C LEU A 58 15.35 -0.18 1.21
N ASN A 59 16.13 -0.28 0.12
CA ASN A 59 17.04 -1.39 -0.14
C ASN A 59 16.35 -2.75 0.09
N LEU A 60 15.18 -2.92 -0.54
CA LEU A 60 14.39 -4.14 -0.54
C LEU A 60 14.62 -4.91 -1.83
N ASP A 61 14.65 -6.24 -1.71
CA ASP A 61 14.59 -7.10 -2.88
C ASP A 61 13.28 -6.87 -3.66
N LYS A 62 13.40 -6.73 -4.98
CA LYS A 62 12.26 -6.45 -5.87
C LYS A 62 11.24 -7.59 -5.85
N GLY A 63 11.70 -8.84 -5.82
CA GLY A 63 10.84 -10.01 -5.78
C GLY A 63 10.06 -10.11 -4.46
N ASN A 64 10.73 -9.83 -3.34
CA ASN A 64 10.13 -9.77 -2.02
C ASN A 64 9.07 -8.67 -1.90
N LEU A 65 9.37 -7.45 -2.37
CA LEU A 65 8.39 -6.36 -2.38
C LEU A 65 7.21 -6.69 -3.31
N SER A 66 7.46 -7.31 -4.46
CA SER A 66 6.41 -7.72 -5.39
C SER A 66 5.42 -8.71 -4.77
N ARG A 67 5.92 -9.76 -4.10
CA ARG A 67 5.08 -10.72 -3.37
C ARG A 67 4.32 -10.06 -2.21
N SER A 68 4.93 -9.09 -1.54
CA SER A 68 4.25 -8.36 -0.47
C SER A 68 3.11 -7.50 -1.01
N LEU A 69 3.35 -6.75 -2.10
CA LEU A 69 2.32 -5.98 -2.79
C LEU A 69 1.18 -6.84 -3.30
N ALA A 70 1.47 -8.01 -3.88
CA ALA A 70 0.42 -8.94 -4.32
C ALA A 70 -0.50 -9.34 -3.16
N ARG A 71 0.07 -9.73 -2.00
CA ARG A 71 -0.70 -10.05 -0.79
C ARG A 71 -1.49 -8.86 -0.26
N TRP A 72 -0.93 -7.66 -0.28
CA TRP A 72 -1.61 -6.46 0.19
C TRP A 72 -2.76 -6.04 -0.71
N ILE A 73 -2.62 -6.24 -2.02
CA ILE A 73 -3.68 -6.01 -3.00
C ILE A 73 -4.79 -7.05 -2.84
N GLU A 74 -4.43 -8.33 -2.70
CA GLU A 74 -5.40 -9.42 -2.44
C GLU A 74 -6.17 -9.19 -1.14
N ALA A 75 -5.50 -8.71 -0.09
CA ALA A 75 -6.13 -8.33 1.18
C ALA A 75 -6.93 -7.02 1.12
N GLY A 76 -6.92 -6.30 -0.01
CA GLY A 76 -7.66 -5.06 -0.20
C GLY A 76 -7.09 -3.83 0.53
N ILE A 77 -5.90 -3.93 1.11
CA ILE A 77 -5.26 -2.84 1.88
C ILE A 77 -4.31 -1.97 1.03
N VAL A 78 -4.08 -2.35 -0.22
CA VAL A 78 -3.39 -1.56 -1.26
C VAL A 78 -4.16 -1.70 -2.57
N VAL A 79 -4.26 -0.62 -3.32
CA VAL A 79 -4.80 -0.62 -4.69
C VAL A 79 -3.77 -0.05 -5.65
N ARG A 80 -3.84 -0.44 -6.93
CA ARG A 80 -3.02 0.18 -7.99
C ARG A 80 -3.83 1.28 -8.68
N VAL A 81 -3.23 2.44 -8.86
CA VAL A 81 -3.90 3.63 -9.41
C VAL A 81 -3.11 4.25 -10.56
N GLY A 82 -3.83 4.99 -11.41
CA GLY A 82 -3.26 5.62 -12.61
C GLY A 82 -2.93 4.64 -13.74
N HIS A 83 -2.48 5.19 -14.86
CA HIS A 83 -2.04 4.41 -16.03
C HIS A 83 -0.87 3.47 -15.68
N ASP A 84 0.07 3.98 -14.88
CA ASP A 84 1.30 3.27 -14.52
C ASP A 84 1.13 2.32 -13.32
N GLN A 85 -0.10 2.15 -12.84
CA GLN A 85 -0.47 1.14 -11.84
C GLN A 85 0.35 1.25 -10.55
N HIS A 86 0.57 2.48 -10.08
CA HIS A 86 1.33 2.77 -8.87
C HIS A 86 0.56 2.36 -7.61
N PRO A 87 1.24 1.80 -6.59
CA PRO A 87 0.58 1.31 -5.39
C PRO A 87 0.14 2.47 -4.48
N LEU A 88 -1.07 2.38 -3.95
CA LEU A 88 -1.70 3.32 -3.02
C LEU A 88 -2.28 2.52 -1.83
N PRO A 89 -1.87 2.80 -0.58
CA PRO A 89 -2.33 2.11 0.60
C PRO A 89 -3.68 2.67 1.03
N GLN A 90 -4.43 1.85 1.74
CA GLN A 90 -5.68 2.23 2.36
C GLN A 90 -5.47 3.36 3.39
N GLU A 91 -4.46 3.24 4.24
CA GLU A 91 -4.14 4.21 5.29
C GLU A 91 -2.63 4.22 5.56
N TYR A 92 -2.08 5.34 6.02
CA TYR A 92 -0.67 5.40 6.45
C TYR A 92 -0.53 4.92 7.89
N LEU A 93 0.38 3.98 8.12
CA LEU A 93 0.63 3.39 9.44
C LEU A 93 1.70 4.19 10.20
N LYS A 94 1.43 4.56 11.45
CA LYS A 94 2.46 5.17 12.30
C LYS A 94 3.52 4.13 12.66
N SER A 95 4.79 4.49 12.47
CA SER A 95 5.89 3.71 13.04
C SER A 95 5.75 3.70 14.56
N LYS A 96 5.85 2.52 15.19
CA LYS A 96 5.95 2.45 16.66
C LYS A 96 7.21 3.25 17.06
N LYS A 97 7.02 4.25 17.91
CA LYS A 97 8.11 4.92 18.63
C LYS A 97 8.74 3.94 19.61
#